data_AF-A0A519L628-F1
#
_entry.id   AF-A0A519L628-F1
#
_cell.length_a   1.000
_cell.length_b   1.000
_cell.length_c   1.000
_cell.angle_alpha   90.00
_cell.angle_beta   90.00
_cell.angle_gamma   90.00
#
_symmetry.space_group_name_H-M   'P 1'
#
loop_
_entity.id
_entity.type
_entity.pdbx_description
1 polymer ?
#
loop_
_entity_poly.entity_id
_entity_poly.type
_entity_poly.pdbx_seq_one_letter_code
_entity_poly.pdbx_strand_id
1 'polypeptide(L)'
;MGRAIALAKARMGQTWPNPAVGCVIVKDGEVVSEAATAPGGRPHAEEQAVPAAGDKAKGATAYVTMEPCGARSSGRTSCSHFLMDAGVTRVVVAAVDPSPFASGRGVERLKKAGLEVETGLLAQEAAVLYEGYLHRVETGRPMVRISETGDGFDARFAASSRADLATELKRLGEAGYTRLWIGPGELADALSDQGLLTA
;
A
#
# COMPACT_ATOMS: atom_id res chain seq x y z
N MET A 1 -6.19 -4.92 13.58
CA MET A 1 -6.03 -3.87 12.53
C MET A 1 -5.02 -2.78 12.90
N GLY A 2 -5.16 -2.07 14.04
CA GLY A 2 -4.22 -0.99 14.41
C GLY A 2 -2.73 -1.39 14.35
N ARG A 3 -2.37 -2.60 14.78
CA ARG A 3 -1.01 -3.16 14.62
C ARG A 3 -0.56 -3.27 13.16
N ALA A 4 -1.42 -3.76 12.27
CA ALA A 4 -1.12 -3.87 10.84
C ALA A 4 -0.88 -2.48 10.21
N ILE A 5 -1.67 -1.48 10.59
CA ILE A 5 -1.47 -0.09 10.16
C ILE A 5 -0.12 0.44 10.66
N ALA A 6 0.26 0.19 11.92
CA ALA A 6 1.55 0.63 12.45
C ALA A 6 2.73 0.02 11.70
N LEU A 7 2.66 -1.28 11.36
CA LEU A 7 3.66 -1.97 10.55
C LEU A 7 3.79 -1.36 9.14
N ALA A 8 2.65 -1.05 8.52
CA ALA A 8 2.62 -0.40 7.21
C ALA A 8 3.20 1.03 7.26
N LYS A 9 2.86 1.82 8.29
CA LYS A 9 3.38 3.19 8.47
C LYS A 9 4.90 3.20 8.57
N ALA A 10 5.50 2.25 9.28
CA ALA A 10 6.95 2.11 9.40
C ALA A 10 7.67 1.79 8.06
N ARG A 11 6.93 1.44 7.01
CA ARG A 11 7.46 1.13 5.66
C ARG A 11 7.17 2.22 4.62
N MET A 12 6.47 3.29 4.98
CA MET A 12 6.23 4.41 4.06
C MET A 12 7.56 5.00 3.56
N GLY A 13 7.60 5.38 2.29
CA GLY A 13 8.82 5.86 1.60
C GLY A 13 9.76 4.76 1.10
N GLN A 14 9.55 3.50 1.48
CA GLN A 14 10.49 2.40 1.17
C GLN A 14 9.92 1.36 0.20
N THR A 15 8.60 1.33 -0.01
CA THR A 15 7.92 0.23 -0.72
C THR A 15 7.53 0.57 -2.15
N TRP A 16 7.83 1.77 -2.63
CA TRP A 16 7.53 2.16 -4.00
C TRP A 16 8.17 1.15 -4.99
N PRO A 17 7.49 0.82 -6.10
CA PRO A 17 6.25 1.42 -6.59
C PRO A 17 4.97 0.93 -5.92
N ASN A 18 5.03 -0.01 -4.99
CA ASN A 18 3.86 -0.59 -4.33
C ASN A 18 3.49 0.16 -3.04
N PRO A 19 2.23 0.09 -2.60
CA PRO A 19 1.84 0.69 -1.32
C PRO A 19 2.44 -0.06 -0.14
N ALA A 20 2.63 0.66 0.96
CA ALA A 20 2.98 0.05 2.23
C ALA A 20 1.74 -0.63 2.81
N VAL A 21 1.77 -1.96 2.89
CA VAL A 21 0.68 -2.79 3.41
C VAL A 21 1.19 -3.52 4.64
N GLY A 22 0.35 -3.68 5.65
CA GLY A 22 0.61 -4.51 6.82
C GLY A 22 -0.34 -5.71 6.84
N CYS A 23 0.15 -6.85 7.32
CA CYS A 23 -0.62 -8.07 7.54
C CYS A 23 -0.29 -8.62 8.93
N VAL A 24 -1.31 -8.92 9.73
CA VAL A 24 -1.19 -9.55 11.03
C VAL A 24 -2.12 -10.76 11.06
N ILE A 25 -1.58 -11.94 11.38
CA ILE A 25 -2.33 -13.19 11.50
C ILE A 25 -2.50 -13.49 12.99
N VAL A 26 -3.75 -13.71 13.39
CA VAL A 26 -4.16 -13.93 14.79
C VAL A 26 -4.87 -15.27 14.91
N LYS A 27 -4.47 -16.09 15.88
CA LYS A 27 -5.10 -17.37 16.21
C LYS A 27 -5.33 -17.43 17.71
N ASP A 28 -6.55 -17.77 18.12
CA ASP A 28 -6.93 -17.95 19.53
C ASP A 28 -6.56 -16.76 20.44
N GLY A 29 -6.68 -15.54 19.90
CA GLY A 29 -6.36 -14.30 20.61
C GLY A 29 -4.89 -13.88 20.55
N GLU A 30 -4.00 -14.69 19.97
CA GLU A 30 -2.57 -14.44 19.90
C GLU A 30 -2.10 -14.06 18.49
N VAL A 31 -1.16 -13.12 18.39
CA VAL A 31 -0.49 -12.82 17.12
C VAL A 31 0.51 -13.94 16.82
N VAL A 32 0.24 -14.71 15.76
CA VAL A 32 1.10 -15.83 15.35
C VAL A 32 2.10 -15.44 14.26
N SER A 33 1.83 -14.35 13.54
CA SER A 33 2.73 -13.79 12.53
C SER A 33 2.31 -12.37 12.17
N GLU A 34 3.29 -11.56 11.79
CA GLU A 34 3.05 -10.22 11.28
C GLU A 34 4.14 -9.81 10.28
N ALA A 35 3.76 -9.01 9.29
CA ALA A 35 4.69 -8.47 8.31
C ALA A 35 4.15 -7.18 7.68
N ALA A 36 5.02 -6.46 7.00
CA ALA A 36 4.66 -5.38 6.10
C ALA A 36 5.37 -5.55 4.76
N THR A 37 4.86 -4.91 3.70
CA THR A 37 5.51 -4.87 2.39
C THR A 37 6.99 -4.53 2.56
N ALA A 38 7.86 -5.36 1.97
CA ALA A 38 9.30 -5.18 2.10
C ALA A 38 9.81 -4.00 1.23
N PRO A 39 11.00 -3.46 1.53
CA PRO A 39 11.62 -2.42 0.71
C PRO A 39 11.69 -2.80 -0.78
N GLY A 40 11.46 -1.83 -1.67
CA GLY A 40 11.30 -2.07 -3.11
C GLY A 40 9.93 -2.65 -3.51
N GLY A 41 9.02 -2.76 -2.54
CA GLY A 41 7.62 -3.09 -2.78
C GLY A 41 7.31 -4.58 -2.88
N ARG A 42 8.30 -5.45 -2.68
CA ARG A 42 8.16 -6.91 -2.71
C ARG A 42 9.14 -7.56 -1.73
N PRO A 43 8.79 -8.70 -1.12
CA PRO A 43 7.47 -9.35 -1.13
C PRO A 43 6.36 -8.51 -0.47
N HIS A 44 5.09 -8.81 -0.79
CA HIS A 44 3.96 -8.23 -0.08
C HIS A 44 3.91 -8.66 1.40
N ALA A 45 3.09 -7.99 2.19
CA ALA A 45 2.91 -8.34 3.61
C ALA A 45 2.38 -9.77 3.79
N GLU A 46 1.37 -10.18 3.02
CA GLU A 46 0.76 -11.50 3.14
C GLU A 46 1.71 -12.61 2.65
N GLU A 47 2.55 -12.32 1.65
CA GLU A 47 3.61 -13.23 1.16
C GLU A 47 4.67 -13.53 2.22
N GLN A 48 4.80 -12.68 3.24
CA GLN A 48 5.72 -12.87 4.36
C GLN A 48 5.01 -13.44 5.58
N ALA A 49 3.85 -12.88 5.94
CA ALA A 49 3.13 -13.26 7.14
C ALA A 49 2.62 -14.70 7.09
N VAL A 50 2.09 -15.14 5.94
CA VAL A 50 1.55 -16.50 5.77
C VAL A 50 2.61 -17.59 6.00
N PRO A 51 3.74 -17.62 5.27
CA PRO A 51 4.75 -18.66 5.49
C PRO A 51 5.36 -18.59 6.89
N ALA A 52 5.52 -17.39 7.47
CA ALA A 52 6.00 -17.24 8.84
C ALA A 52 5.03 -17.78 9.90
N ALA A 53 3.71 -17.74 9.65
CA ALA A 53 2.73 -18.37 10.52
C ALA A 53 2.74 -19.90 10.43
N GLY A 54 3.13 -20.47 9.29
CA GLY A 54 3.11 -21.90 9.04
C GLY A 54 1.73 -22.51 9.31
N ASP A 55 1.68 -23.66 9.99
CA ASP A 55 0.43 -24.33 10.34
C ASP A 55 -0.49 -23.51 11.25
N LYS A 56 0.03 -22.52 11.97
CA LYS A 56 -0.77 -21.67 12.86
C LYS A 56 -1.72 -20.73 12.08
N ALA A 57 -1.53 -20.57 10.76
CA ALA A 57 -2.47 -19.83 9.93
C ALA A 57 -3.82 -20.56 9.75
N LYS A 58 -3.86 -21.90 9.95
CA LYS A 58 -5.07 -22.71 9.76
C LYS A 58 -6.14 -22.34 10.79
N GLY A 59 -7.30 -21.91 10.29
CA GLY A 59 -8.40 -21.41 11.11
C GLY A 59 -8.09 -20.11 11.85
N ALA A 60 -7.10 -19.34 11.38
CA ALA A 60 -6.75 -18.03 11.94
C ALA A 60 -7.57 -16.90 11.28
N THR A 61 -7.45 -15.69 11.84
CA THR A 61 -7.91 -14.44 11.22
C THR A 61 -6.73 -13.65 10.70
N ALA A 62 -6.78 -13.19 9.44
CA ALA A 62 -5.81 -12.25 8.88
C ALA A 62 -6.38 -10.82 8.87
N TYR A 63 -5.63 -9.87 9.42
CA TYR A 63 -5.92 -8.44 9.32
C TYR A 63 -4.96 -7.81 8.31
N VAL A 64 -5.49 -7.28 7.20
CA VAL A 64 -4.68 -6.72 6.11
C VAL A 64 -5.09 -5.26 5.86
N THR A 65 -4.12 -4.36 5.76
CA THR A 65 -4.44 -2.93 5.64
C THR A 65 -4.97 -2.53 4.27
N MET A 66 -4.75 -3.33 3.23
CA MET A 66 -5.30 -3.13 1.89
C MET A 66 -5.85 -4.46 1.35
N GLU A 67 -6.79 -4.40 0.41
CA GLU A 67 -7.34 -5.59 -0.25
C GLU A 67 -6.21 -6.52 -0.75
N PRO A 68 -6.21 -7.80 -0.36
CA PRO A 68 -5.26 -8.77 -0.89
C PRO A 68 -5.43 -8.89 -2.41
N CYS A 69 -4.35 -8.72 -3.17
CA CYS A 69 -4.44 -8.76 -4.64
C CYS A 69 -5.15 -10.04 -5.16
N GLY A 70 -5.99 -9.88 -6.17
CA GLY A 70 -6.73 -10.95 -6.84
C GLY A 70 -5.99 -11.54 -8.06
N ALA A 71 -5.07 -10.76 -8.62
CA ALA A 71 -4.15 -11.10 -9.69
C ALA A 71 -2.85 -10.30 -9.55
N ARG A 72 -1.85 -10.60 -10.39
CA ARG A 72 -0.60 -9.84 -10.47
C ARG A 72 -0.22 -9.65 -11.92
N SER A 73 0.40 -8.51 -12.25
CA SER A 73 0.97 -8.27 -13.59
C SER A 73 1.96 -9.36 -14.01
N SER A 74 2.75 -9.87 -13.06
CA SER A 74 3.70 -10.97 -13.27
C SER A 74 3.08 -12.36 -13.47
N GLY A 75 1.78 -12.53 -13.26
CA GLY A 75 1.13 -13.85 -13.25
C GLY A 75 1.46 -14.75 -12.04
N ARG A 76 2.34 -14.32 -11.12
CA ARG A 76 2.61 -15.07 -9.87
C ARG A 76 1.36 -15.20 -9.00
N THR A 77 1.36 -16.21 -8.13
CA THR A 77 0.34 -16.44 -7.10
C THR A 77 -0.01 -15.16 -6.35
N SER A 78 -1.31 -14.86 -6.27
CA SER A 78 -1.83 -13.64 -5.65
C SER A 78 -1.94 -13.78 -4.12
N CYS A 79 -2.01 -12.67 -3.39
CA CYS A 79 -2.13 -12.69 -1.92
C CYS A 79 -3.41 -13.39 -1.45
N SER A 80 -4.49 -13.23 -2.20
CA SER A 80 -5.75 -13.96 -1.95
C SER A 80 -5.58 -15.49 -2.05
N HIS A 81 -4.73 -16.00 -2.93
CA HIS A 81 -4.39 -17.43 -2.94
C HIS A 81 -3.58 -17.82 -1.71
N PHE A 82 -2.54 -17.05 -1.35
CA PHE A 82 -1.73 -17.35 -0.16
C PHE A 82 -2.58 -17.48 1.11
N LEU A 83 -3.54 -16.57 1.33
CA LEU A 83 -4.44 -16.62 2.49
C LEU A 83 -5.37 -17.84 2.45
N MET A 84 -5.94 -18.13 1.28
CA MET A 84 -6.82 -19.27 1.06
C MET A 84 -6.09 -20.61 1.27
N ASP A 85 -4.93 -20.78 0.64
CA ASP A 85 -4.13 -22.00 0.68
C ASP A 85 -3.56 -22.27 2.08
N ALA A 86 -3.32 -21.21 2.86
CA ALA A 86 -2.91 -21.31 4.27
C ALA A 86 -4.02 -21.78 5.21
N GLY A 87 -5.27 -21.83 4.74
CA GLY A 87 -6.42 -22.22 5.55
C GLY A 87 -6.87 -21.16 6.55
N VAL A 88 -6.58 -19.88 6.31
CA VAL A 88 -7.19 -18.76 7.06
C VAL A 88 -8.71 -18.83 6.86
N THR A 89 -9.49 -18.62 7.91
CA THR A 89 -10.97 -18.70 7.84
C THR A 89 -11.65 -17.34 7.80
N ARG A 90 -10.97 -16.30 8.30
CA ARG A 90 -11.48 -14.93 8.31
C ARG A 90 -10.43 -13.92 7.85
N VAL A 91 -10.82 -12.99 6.99
CA VAL A 91 -9.96 -11.90 6.51
C VAL A 91 -10.64 -10.56 6.74
N VAL A 92 -9.97 -9.68 7.46
CA VAL A 92 -10.47 -8.34 7.78
C VAL A 92 -9.59 -7.30 7.09
N VAL A 93 -10.19 -6.48 6.23
CA VAL A 93 -9.51 -5.54 5.34
C VAL A 93 -9.83 -4.11 5.74
N ALA A 94 -8.82 -3.23 5.82
CA ALA A 94 -9.06 -1.81 6.08
C ALA A 94 -9.52 -1.05 4.84
N ALA A 95 -8.76 -1.09 3.74
CA ALA A 95 -9.07 -0.36 2.51
C ALA A 95 -9.21 -1.30 1.30
N VAL A 96 -10.13 -0.96 0.40
CA VAL A 96 -10.26 -1.64 -0.91
C VAL A 96 -9.24 -1.05 -1.88
N ASP A 97 -8.64 -1.88 -2.73
CA ASP A 97 -7.66 -1.42 -3.73
C ASP A 97 -8.35 -1.26 -5.09
N PRO A 98 -8.43 -0.03 -5.64
CA PRO A 98 -9.06 0.21 -6.94
C PRO A 98 -8.20 -0.27 -8.13
N SER A 99 -6.99 -0.79 -7.89
CA SER A 99 -6.13 -1.27 -8.96
C SER A 99 -6.79 -2.40 -9.76
N PRO A 100 -6.50 -2.52 -11.07
CA PRO A 100 -7.04 -3.60 -11.90
C PRO A 100 -6.61 -5.01 -11.44
N PHE A 101 -5.64 -5.10 -10.53
CA PHE A 101 -5.13 -6.35 -9.96
C PHE A 101 -5.85 -6.76 -8.66
N ALA A 102 -6.57 -5.83 -8.03
CA ALA A 102 -7.43 -6.07 -6.88
C ALA A 102 -8.88 -5.78 -7.27
N SER A 103 -9.37 -4.54 -7.15
CA SER A 103 -10.71 -4.09 -7.56
C SER A 103 -11.81 -5.09 -7.22
N GLY A 104 -11.81 -5.59 -5.98
CA GLY A 104 -12.78 -6.57 -5.48
C GLY A 104 -12.47 -8.04 -5.81
N ARG A 105 -11.58 -8.32 -6.77
CA ARG A 105 -11.25 -9.70 -7.19
C ARG A 105 -10.68 -10.54 -6.06
N GLY A 106 -9.88 -9.92 -5.19
CA GLY A 106 -9.27 -10.60 -4.06
C GLY A 106 -10.29 -10.95 -2.99
N VAL A 107 -11.10 -9.97 -2.61
CA VAL A 107 -12.23 -10.14 -1.68
C VAL A 107 -13.21 -11.19 -2.19
N GLU A 108 -13.61 -11.11 -3.46
CA GLU A 108 -14.52 -12.06 -4.07
C GLU A 108 -13.96 -13.49 -4.07
N ARG A 109 -12.67 -13.67 -4.39
CA ARG A 109 -12.03 -14.99 -4.38
C ARG A 109 -12.12 -15.61 -3.00
N LEU A 110 -11.76 -14.86 -1.96
CA LEU A 110 -11.79 -15.33 -0.58
C LEU A 110 -13.22 -15.71 -0.15
N LYS A 111 -14.22 -14.86 -0.46
CA LYS A 111 -15.64 -15.15 -0.19
C LYS A 111 -16.13 -16.40 -0.92
N LYS A 112 -15.80 -16.55 -2.22
CA LYS A 112 -16.16 -17.73 -3.03
C LYS A 112 -15.52 -19.02 -2.51
N ALA A 113 -14.36 -18.93 -1.85
CA ALA A 113 -13.71 -20.04 -1.17
C ALA A 113 -14.29 -20.34 0.22
N GLY A 114 -15.32 -19.61 0.67
CA GLY A 114 -16.02 -19.84 1.94
C GLY A 114 -15.42 -19.12 3.15
N LEU A 115 -14.48 -18.18 2.94
CA LEU A 115 -13.92 -17.38 4.03
C LEU A 115 -14.87 -16.26 4.42
N GLU A 116 -14.90 -15.93 5.72
CA GLU A 116 -15.53 -14.72 6.22
C GLU A 116 -14.66 -13.52 5.84
N VAL A 117 -15.22 -12.54 5.13
CA VAL A 117 -14.46 -11.36 4.69
C VAL A 117 -15.20 -10.08 5.04
N GLU A 118 -14.56 -9.25 5.87
CA GLU A 118 -15.02 -7.92 6.27
C GLU A 118 -14.12 -6.85 5.69
N THR A 119 -14.70 -5.73 5.28
CA THR A 119 -13.98 -4.60 4.68
C THR A 119 -14.37 -3.30 5.38
N GLY A 120 -13.42 -2.38 5.52
CA GLY A 120 -13.67 -1.04 6.04
C GLY A 120 -13.24 -0.83 7.51
N LEU A 121 -12.68 -1.85 8.17
CA LEU A 121 -12.24 -1.72 9.56
C LEU A 121 -11.05 -0.75 9.64
N LEU A 122 -11.22 0.38 10.32
CA LEU A 122 -10.22 1.45 10.42
C LEU A 122 -9.78 2.00 9.05
N ALA A 123 -10.71 2.07 8.09
CA ALA A 123 -10.43 2.55 6.73
C ALA A 123 -9.91 3.99 6.72
N GLN A 124 -10.47 4.86 7.56
CA GLN A 124 -10.06 6.27 7.66
C GLN A 124 -8.62 6.39 8.16
N GLU A 125 -8.25 5.61 9.17
CA GLU A 125 -6.90 5.60 9.72
C GLU A 125 -5.88 4.98 8.75
N ALA A 126 -6.30 4.04 7.90
CA ALA A 126 -5.47 3.42 6.88
C ALA A 126 -5.31 4.28 5.62
N ALA A 127 -6.23 5.22 5.34
CA ALA A 127 -6.24 6.01 4.10
C ALA A 127 -4.92 6.74 3.82
N VAL A 128 -4.28 7.26 4.88
CA VAL A 128 -2.98 7.94 4.79
C VAL A 128 -1.87 7.07 4.20
N LEU A 129 -1.97 5.74 4.27
CA LEU A 129 -0.99 4.82 3.68
C LEU A 129 -1.01 4.87 2.14
N TYR A 130 -2.16 5.17 1.55
CA TYR A 130 -2.40 4.94 0.12
C TYR A 130 -2.52 6.21 -0.71
N GLU A 131 -2.58 7.40 -0.11
CA GLU A 131 -2.70 8.69 -0.83
C GLU A 131 -1.77 8.79 -2.05
N GLY A 132 -0.46 8.61 -1.86
CA GLY A 132 0.50 8.70 -2.97
C GLY A 132 0.37 7.59 -4.01
N TYR A 133 0.03 6.38 -3.57
CA TYR A 133 -0.19 5.25 -4.49
C TYR A 133 -1.42 5.49 -5.37
N LEU A 134 -2.54 5.87 -4.76
CA LEU A 134 -3.80 6.16 -5.44
C LEU A 134 -3.68 7.39 -6.34
N HIS A 135 -3.04 8.46 -5.87
CA HIS A 135 -2.76 9.64 -6.68
C HIS A 135 -1.97 9.29 -7.94
N ARG A 136 -0.95 8.44 -7.84
CA ARG A 136 -0.18 7.98 -9.01
C ARG A 136 -1.01 7.10 -9.95
N VAL A 137 -1.85 6.20 -9.41
CA VAL A 137 -2.74 5.37 -10.21
C VAL A 137 -3.73 6.24 -11.00
N GLU A 138 -4.25 7.30 -10.38
CA GLU A 138 -5.23 8.20 -10.99
C GLU A 138 -4.61 9.17 -12.01
N THR A 139 -3.47 9.77 -11.67
CA THR A 139 -2.89 10.90 -12.43
C THR A 139 -1.66 10.55 -13.25
N GLY A 140 -1.05 9.39 -13.01
CA GLY A 140 0.23 8.99 -13.61
C GLY A 140 1.46 9.68 -13.02
N ARG A 141 1.31 10.53 -11.98
CA ARG A 141 2.41 11.28 -11.33
C ARG A 141 2.43 11.06 -9.81
N PRO A 142 3.58 11.21 -9.13
CA PRO A 142 3.64 11.14 -7.68
C PRO A 142 2.93 12.33 -7.04
N MET A 143 2.41 12.10 -5.84
CA MET A 143 1.94 13.17 -4.96
C MET A 143 3.13 14.01 -4.51
N VAL A 144 3.02 15.34 -4.54
CA VAL A 144 4.06 16.25 -4.07
C VAL A 144 3.54 17.07 -2.90
N ARG A 145 4.23 17.08 -1.76
CA ARG A 145 3.86 17.89 -0.58
C ARG A 145 5.07 18.61 0.01
N ILE A 146 4.81 19.68 0.76
CA ILE A 146 5.84 20.33 1.56
C ILE A 146 6.11 19.48 2.81
N SER A 147 7.40 19.23 3.09
CA SER A 147 7.85 18.55 4.31
C SER A 147 9.21 19.10 4.73
N GLU A 148 9.46 19.15 6.04
CA GLU A 148 10.76 19.54 6.58
C GLU A 148 11.73 18.35 6.62
N THR A 149 11.25 17.15 6.97
CA THR A 149 12.08 15.96 7.18
C THR A 149 12.03 14.99 6.00
N GLY A 150 10.94 14.98 5.24
CA GLY A 150 10.71 13.99 4.18
C GLY A 150 10.34 12.61 4.69
N ASP A 151 10.01 12.44 5.97
CA ASP A 151 9.64 11.14 6.52
C ASP A 151 8.38 10.56 5.86
N GLY A 152 8.46 9.30 5.44
CA GLY A 152 7.36 8.61 4.74
C GLY A 152 7.20 9.00 3.26
N PHE A 153 8.09 9.82 2.72
CA PHE A 153 8.19 10.11 1.29
C PHE A 153 9.28 9.27 0.63
N ASP A 154 9.13 9.04 -0.68
CA ASP A 154 10.03 8.18 -1.45
C ASP A 154 11.36 8.90 -1.74
N ALA A 155 11.29 10.21 -2.02
CA ALA A 155 12.44 11.07 -2.28
C ALA A 155 12.10 12.56 -2.16
N ARG A 156 13.14 13.40 -2.03
CA ARG A 156 13.01 14.85 -2.23
C ARG A 156 12.91 15.14 -3.72
N PHE A 157 11.90 15.91 -4.11
CA PHE A 157 11.82 16.43 -5.48
C PHE A 157 12.77 17.61 -5.64
N ALA A 158 13.62 17.54 -6.66
CA ALA A 158 14.59 18.57 -6.98
C ALA A 158 14.50 18.91 -8.47
N ALA A 159 14.04 20.12 -8.76
CA ALA A 159 13.96 20.67 -10.10
C ALA A 159 14.17 22.19 -10.04
N SER A 160 14.56 22.79 -11.17
CA SER A 160 14.47 24.25 -11.31
C SER A 160 13.01 24.65 -11.36
N SER A 161 12.63 25.75 -10.69
CA SER A 161 11.29 26.35 -10.78
C SER A 161 10.89 26.75 -12.20
N ARG A 162 11.86 26.84 -13.13
CA ARG A 162 11.65 27.16 -14.56
C ARG A 162 11.59 25.93 -15.47
N ALA A 163 11.75 24.73 -14.93
CA ALA A 163 11.67 23.49 -15.70
C ALA A 163 10.22 23.14 -16.07
N ASP A 164 10.05 22.20 -16.99
CA ASP A 164 8.76 21.55 -17.22
C ASP A 164 8.48 20.55 -16.07
N LEU A 165 7.89 21.06 -14.99
CA LEU A 165 7.62 20.30 -13.76
C LEU A 165 6.62 19.16 -14.00
N ALA A 166 5.62 19.37 -14.87
CA ALA A 166 4.61 18.36 -15.17
C ALA A 166 5.24 17.14 -15.87
N THR A 167 6.09 17.38 -16.88
CA THR A 167 6.81 16.32 -17.57
C THR A 167 7.76 15.57 -16.64
N GLU A 168 8.49 16.28 -15.77
CA GLU A 168 9.40 15.64 -14.82
C GLU A 168 8.64 14.77 -13.79
N LEU A 169 7.53 15.26 -13.25
CA LEU A 169 6.71 14.48 -12.33
C LEU A 169 6.10 13.25 -13.01
N LYS A 170 5.68 13.36 -14.27
CA LYS A 170 5.20 12.21 -15.05
C LYS A 170 6.30 11.15 -15.22
N ARG A 171 7.53 11.58 -15.56
CA ARG A 171 8.69 10.70 -15.67
C ARG A 171 8.97 9.96 -14.35
N LEU A 172 8.86 10.65 -13.22
CA LEU A 172 9.04 10.04 -11.89
C LEU A 172 7.88 9.08 -11.54
N GLY A 173 6.65 9.39 -11.96
CA GLY A 173 5.51 8.49 -11.82
C GLY A 173 5.68 7.19 -12.60
N GLU A 174 6.15 7.29 -13.85
CA GLU A 174 6.50 6.14 -14.70
C GLU A 174 7.64 5.30 -14.09
N ALA A 175 8.61 5.95 -13.44
CA ALA A 175 9.66 5.27 -12.67
C ALA A 175 9.17 4.64 -11.36
N GLY A 176 7.91 4.91 -10.95
CA GLY A 176 7.27 4.26 -9.82
C GLY A 176 7.21 5.08 -8.53
N TYR A 177 7.66 6.33 -8.52
CA TYR A 177 7.54 7.18 -7.33
C TYR A 177 6.05 7.46 -7.02
N THR A 178 5.69 7.39 -5.74
CA THR A 178 4.33 7.64 -5.23
C THR A 178 4.22 8.94 -4.46
N ARG A 179 5.26 9.30 -3.69
CA ARG A 179 5.28 10.44 -2.78
C ARG A 179 6.61 11.15 -2.89
N LEU A 180 6.59 12.42 -3.25
CA LEU A 180 7.76 13.28 -3.22
C LEU A 180 7.54 14.44 -2.26
N TRP A 181 8.63 14.89 -1.65
CA TRP A 181 8.59 16.06 -0.78
C TRP A 181 9.47 17.19 -1.29
N ILE A 182 9.10 18.41 -0.92
CA ILE A 182 9.88 19.63 -1.15
C ILE A 182 9.92 20.46 0.13
N GLY A 183 10.87 21.39 0.23
CA GLY A 183 10.80 22.48 1.20
C GLY A 183 9.97 23.66 0.67
N PRO A 184 9.65 24.64 1.51
CA PRO A 184 9.06 25.90 1.05
C PRO A 184 10.02 26.68 0.13
N GLY A 185 9.48 27.59 -0.69
CA GLY A 185 10.23 28.48 -1.57
C GLY A 185 9.78 28.42 -3.04
N GLU A 186 10.57 28.98 -3.95
CA GLU A 186 10.18 29.19 -5.35
C GLU A 186 9.68 27.92 -6.08
N LEU A 187 10.24 26.75 -5.77
CA LEU A 187 9.77 25.50 -6.36
C LEU A 187 8.38 25.09 -5.84
N ALA A 188 8.09 25.33 -4.56
CA ALA A 188 6.78 25.07 -3.99
C ALA A 188 5.72 26.01 -4.58
N ASP A 189 6.06 27.29 -4.74
CA ASP A 189 5.19 28.29 -5.36
C ASP A 189 4.90 27.90 -6.82
N ALA A 190 5.93 27.56 -7.60
CA ALA A 190 5.77 27.13 -8.99
C ALA A 190 4.93 25.86 -9.15
N LEU A 191 5.06 24.89 -8.24
CA LEU A 191 4.22 23.69 -8.21
C LEU A 191 2.77 24.02 -7.83
N SER A 192 2.56 24.93 -6.88
CA SER A 192 1.23 25.38 -6.47
C SER A 192 0.50 26.10 -7.61
N ASP A 193 1.18 27.04 -8.29
CA ASP A 193 0.62 27.81 -9.41
C ASP A 193 0.20 26.91 -10.58
N GLN A 194 0.86 25.76 -10.76
CA GLN A 194 0.55 24.76 -11.78
C GLN A 194 -0.46 23.69 -11.32
N GLY A 195 -0.94 23.72 -10.07
CA GLY A 195 -1.80 22.68 -9.51
C GLY A 195 -1.10 21.32 -9.33
N LEU A 196 0.23 21.33 -9.25
CA LEU A 196 1.07 20.15 -9.09
C LEU A 196 1.40 19.84 -7.63
N LEU A 197 1.32 20.84 -6.74
CA LEU A 197 1.41 20.66 -5.30
C LEU A 197 0.09 20.07 -4.75
N THR A 198 0.18 18.95 -4.04
CA THR A 198 -0.98 18.27 -3.46
C THR A 198 -1.24 18.81 -2.06
N ALA A 199 -2.53 19.00 -1.71
CA ALA A 199 -2.96 19.41 -0.38
C ALA A 199 -2.70 18.34 0.69
#